data_AF-R7Y1J4-F1
#
_entry.id   AF-R7Y1J4-F1
#
_cell.length_a   1.000
_cell.length_b   1.000
_cell.length_c   1.000
_cell.angle_alpha   90.00
_cell.angle_beta   90.00
_cell.angle_gamma   90.00
#
_symmetry.space_group_name_H-M   'P 1'
#
loop_
_entity.id
_entity.type
_entity.pdbx_description
1 polymer ?
#
loop_
_entity_poly.entity_id
_entity_poly.type
_entity_poly.pdbx_seq_one_letter_code
_entity_poly.pdbx_strand_id
1 'polypeptide(L)'
;MEGLALVGRRPEPRSGEQVHHLVPLTSADMSVSKTHAQFGPAPDGVLVVMDRGSTNGSVLMRQGVSRPLTAGKPATLVDGDVVSFGDRQMSVRREA
;
A
#
# COMPACT_ATOMS: atom_id res chain seq x y z
N MET A 1 9.65 8.75 2.34
CA MET A 1 8.84 8.79 1.10
C MET A 1 8.24 10.18 1.00
N GLU A 2 8.58 10.91 -0.05
CA GLU A 2 7.93 12.19 -0.36
C GLU A 2 6.83 11.92 -1.39
N GLY A 3 5.60 12.34 -1.07
CA GLY A 3 4.47 12.21 -1.99
C GLY A 3 3.85 10.81 -2.09
N LEU A 4 2.95 10.64 -3.06
CA LEU A 4 2.13 9.45 -3.26
C LEU A 4 2.92 8.36 -4.00
N ALA A 5 2.92 7.16 -3.44
CA ALA A 5 3.48 5.95 -4.04
C ALA A 5 2.36 4.95 -4.37
N LEU A 6 2.38 4.36 -5.56
CA LEU A 6 1.46 3.29 -5.95
C LEU A 6 2.21 1.97 -6.03
N VAL A 7 1.58 0.91 -5.51
CA VAL A 7 2.11 -0.45 -5.59
C VAL A 7 1.14 -1.37 -6.32
N GLY A 8 1.67 -2.34 -7.05
CA GLY A 8 0.87 -3.33 -7.76
C GLY A 8 1.71 -4.08 -8.78
N ARG A 9 1.13 -5.03 -9.51
CA ARG A 9 1.89 -5.77 -10.54
C ARG A 9 2.33 -4.92 -11.73
N ARG A 10 1.57 -3.86 -12.02
CA ARG A 10 1.84 -2.88 -13.08
C ARG A 10 1.18 -1.56 -12.68
N PRO A 11 1.70 -0.89 -11.64
CA PRO A 11 1.02 0.24 -11.03
C PRO A 11 0.92 1.38 -12.04
N GLU A 12 -0.26 1.98 -12.09
CA GLU A 12 -0.56 3.10 -12.99
C GLU A 12 -1.37 4.17 -12.24
N PRO A 13 -1.01 5.45 -12.38
CA PRO A 13 -1.78 6.57 -11.84
C PRO A 13 -3.14 6.69 -12.52
N ARG A 14 -4.13 7.22 -11.80
CA ARG A 14 -5.37 7.71 -12.43
C ARG A 14 -5.11 9.03 -13.16
N SER A 15 -5.97 9.36 -14.12
CA SER A 15 -5.89 10.65 -14.83
C SER A 15 -5.93 11.82 -13.84
N GLY A 16 -4.92 12.69 -13.89
CA GLY A 16 -4.79 13.85 -12.99
C GLY A 16 -4.19 13.55 -11.61
N GLU A 17 -3.82 12.30 -11.32
CA GLU A 17 -3.20 11.92 -10.04
C GLU A 17 -1.68 12.19 -10.08
N GLN A 18 -1.18 13.02 -9.17
CA GLN A 18 0.27 13.23 -9.02
C GLN A 18 0.86 12.09 -8.17
N VAL A 19 1.57 11.19 -8.83
CA VAL A 19 2.25 10.05 -8.21
C VAL A 19 3.76 10.26 -8.31
N HIS A 20 4.43 10.19 -7.17
CA HIS A 20 5.88 10.34 -7.07
C HIS A 20 6.60 9.01 -7.33
N HIS A 21 6.02 7.90 -6.89
CA HIS A 21 6.65 6.59 -6.98
C HIS A 21 5.70 5.53 -7.52
N LEU A 22 6.15 4.78 -8.53
CA LEU A 22 5.49 3.59 -9.03
C LEU A 22 6.35 2.39 -8.64
N VAL A 23 5.86 1.53 -7.75
CA VAL A 23 6.58 0.37 -7.24
C VAL A 23 5.97 -0.90 -7.81
N PRO A 24 6.50 -1.42 -8.94
CA PRO A 24 6.04 -2.67 -9.51
C PRO A 24 6.41 -3.84 -8.60
N LEU A 25 5.44 -4.69 -8.31
CA LEU A 25 5.58 -5.92 -7.52
C LEU A 25 5.39 -7.12 -8.44
N THR A 26 6.44 -7.93 -8.64
CA THR A 26 6.31 -9.16 -9.43
C THR A 26 5.43 -10.15 -8.67
N SER A 27 4.22 -10.45 -9.16
CA SER A 27 3.33 -11.43 -8.52
C SER A 27 3.39 -12.74 -9.28
N ALA A 28 3.75 -13.83 -8.59
CA ALA A 28 3.95 -15.12 -9.23
C ALA A 28 2.61 -15.81 -9.55
N ASP A 29 1.60 -15.59 -8.70
CA ASP A 29 0.27 -16.19 -8.77
C ASP A 29 -0.81 -15.21 -9.26
N MET A 30 -0.40 -14.03 -9.74
CA MET A 30 -1.29 -12.94 -10.15
C MET A 30 -2.23 -12.43 -9.04
N SER A 31 -1.90 -12.71 -7.77
CA SER A 31 -2.68 -12.26 -6.61
C SER A 31 -2.58 -10.75 -6.35
N VAL A 32 -1.57 -10.09 -6.92
CA VAL A 32 -1.44 -8.64 -6.88
C VAL A 32 -2.13 -7.99 -8.08
N SER A 33 -3.13 -7.14 -7.81
CA SER A 33 -3.80 -6.32 -8.83
C SER A 33 -2.85 -5.35 -9.55
N LYS A 34 -3.28 -4.85 -10.73
CA LYS A 34 -2.52 -3.88 -11.56
C LYS A 34 -2.00 -2.71 -10.72
N THR A 35 -2.91 -2.00 -10.06
CA THR A 35 -2.65 -1.02 -9.01
C THR A 35 -3.40 -1.50 -7.77
N HIS A 36 -2.68 -2.00 -6.76
CA HIS A 36 -3.24 -2.72 -5.62
C HIS A 36 -3.52 -1.79 -4.44
N ALA A 37 -2.51 -1.01 -4.05
CA ALA A 37 -2.58 -0.09 -2.93
C ALA A 37 -1.80 1.19 -3.23
N GLN A 38 -2.08 2.22 -2.44
CA GLN A 38 -1.31 3.46 -2.43
C GLN A 38 -0.77 3.74 -1.03
N PHE A 39 0.37 4.41 -0.99
CA PHE A 39 1.02 4.90 0.21
C PHE A 39 1.33 6.37 0.06
N GLY A 40 1.24 7.12 1.13
CA GLY A 40 1.65 8.52 1.11
C GLY A 40 1.27 9.22 2.39
N PRO A 41 1.72 10.47 2.56
CA PRO A 41 1.26 11.29 3.67
C PRO A 41 -0.23 11.60 3.50
N ALA A 42 -0.99 11.42 4.57
CA ALA A 42 -2.31 12.00 4.71
C ALA A 42 -2.22 13.54 4.88
N PRO A 43 -3.33 14.28 4.82
CA PRO A 43 -3.30 15.75 4.98
C PRO A 43 -2.67 16.25 6.29
N ASP A 44 -2.65 15.41 7.33
CA ASP A 44 -2.00 15.66 8.62
C ASP A 44 -0.51 15.28 8.66
N GLY A 45 0.06 14.84 7.54
CA GLY A 45 1.46 14.40 7.40
C GLY A 45 1.72 12.96 7.83
N VAL A 46 0.71 12.24 8.34
CA VAL A 46 0.88 10.86 8.79
C VAL A 46 0.94 9.92 7.58
N LEU A 47 1.91 9.00 7.58
CA LEU A 47 1.99 7.98 6.53
C LEU A 47 0.78 7.04 6.60
N VAL A 48 0.08 6.87 5.49
CA VAL A 48 -1.06 5.96 5.36
C VAL A 48 -0.87 4.98 4.21
N VAL A 49 -1.55 3.85 4.31
CA VAL A 49 -1.81 2.92 3.20
C VAL A 49 -3.31 2.89 2.90
N MET A 50 -3.67 2.80 1.63
CA MET A 50 -5.06 2.60 1.21
C MET A 50 -5.12 1.55 0.10
N ASP A 51 -5.97 0.54 0.30
CA ASP A 51 -6.28 -0.42 -0.75
C ASP A 51 -7.13 0.27 -1.85
N ARG A 52 -6.75 0.07 -3.12
CA ARG A 52 -7.37 0.74 -4.28
C ARG A 52 -8.48 -0.06 -4.95
N GLY A 53 -9.10 -0.99 -4.21
CA GLY A 53 -10.07 -1.93 -4.76
C GLY A 53 -9.38 -3.13 -5.38
N SER A 54 -8.39 -3.67 -4.69
CA SER A 54 -7.70 -4.88 -5.13
C SER A 54 -8.65 -6.09 -5.11
N THR A 55 -8.34 -7.10 -5.93
CA THR A 55 -9.17 -8.30 -6.05
C THR A 55 -9.09 -9.19 -4.81
N ASN A 56 -7.90 -9.32 -4.23
CA ASN A 56 -7.65 -10.20 -3.08
C ASN A 56 -7.61 -9.48 -1.74
N GLY A 57 -7.69 -8.15 -1.76
CA GLY A 57 -7.58 -7.32 -0.58
C GLY A 57 -6.14 -7.13 -0.10
N SER A 58 -5.98 -6.16 0.79
CA SER A 58 -4.75 -5.88 1.51
C SER A 58 -4.93 -6.16 3.00
N VAL A 59 -3.89 -6.64 3.67
CA VAL A 59 -3.91 -6.90 5.13
C VAL A 59 -2.81 -6.12 5.80
N LEU A 60 -3.15 -5.36 6.85
CA LEU A 60 -2.18 -4.72 7.75
C LEU A 60 -1.95 -5.61 8.96
N MET A 61 -0.70 -5.94 9.23
CA MET A 61 -0.25 -6.63 10.43
C MET A 61 0.51 -5.66 11.32
N ARG A 62 0.02 -5.49 12.56
CA ARG A 62 0.63 -4.63 13.58
C ARG A 62 0.84 -5.44 14.84
N GLN A 63 2.10 -5.57 15.28
CA GLN A 63 2.46 -6.29 16.51
C GLN A 63 1.82 -7.69 16.59
N GLY A 64 1.80 -8.41 15.46
CA GLY A 64 1.20 -9.74 15.36
C GLY A 64 -0.33 -9.77 15.19
N VAL A 65 -1.02 -8.63 15.24
CA VAL A 65 -2.46 -8.53 14.99
C VAL A 65 -2.70 -8.17 13.53
N SER A 66 -3.39 -9.06 12.81
CA SER A 66 -3.77 -8.86 11.41
C SER A 66 -5.15 -8.22 11.28
N ARG A 67 -5.24 -7.20 10.44
CA ARG A 67 -6.47 -6.47 10.11
C ARG A 67 -6.60 -6.31 8.59
N PRO A 68 -7.71 -6.76 7.97
CA PRO A 68 -7.96 -6.45 6.57
C PRO A 68 -8.18 -4.94 6.38
N LEU A 69 -7.64 -4.40 5.29
CA LEU A 69 -7.89 -3.01 4.89
C LEU A 69 -9.21 -2.93 4.12
N THR A 70 -10.01 -1.91 4.43
CA THR A 70 -11.20 -1.61 3.63
C THR A 70 -10.77 -0.81 2.40
N ALA A 71 -11.15 -1.28 1.22
CA ALA A 71 -10.91 -0.56 -0.04
C ALA A 71 -11.41 0.89 0.04
N GLY A 72 -10.59 1.84 -0.41
CA GLY A 72 -10.90 3.27 -0.37
C GLY A 72 -10.82 3.93 1.02
N LYS A 73 -10.51 3.19 2.08
CA LYS A 73 -10.29 3.78 3.42
C LYS A 73 -8.81 3.78 3.77
N PRO A 74 -8.21 4.96 4.05
CA PRO A 74 -6.83 5.04 4.48
C PRO A 74 -6.65 4.43 5.87
N ALA A 75 -5.53 3.75 6.06
CA ALA A 75 -5.07 3.19 7.32
C ALA A 75 -3.71 3.77 7.67
N THR A 76 -3.59 4.33 8.87
CA THR A 76 -2.33 4.83 9.41
C THR A 76 -1.30 3.72 9.54
N LEU A 77 -0.10 3.99 9.02
CA LEU A 77 1.08 3.16 9.16
C LEU A 77 2.00 3.71 10.25
N VAL A 78 2.54 2.81 11.06
CA VAL A 78 3.56 3.11 12.06
C VAL A 78 4.78 2.22 11.85
N ASP A 79 5.87 2.57 12.53
CA ASP A 79 7.09 1.75 12.50
C ASP A 79 6.82 0.31 12.95
N GLY A 80 7.37 -0.65 12.21
CA GLY A 80 7.19 -2.08 12.46
C GLY A 80 5.89 -2.68 11.87
N ASP A 81 5.02 -1.89 11.25
CA ASP A 81 3.88 -2.43 10.53
C ASP A 81 4.32 -3.24 9.31
N VAL A 82 3.58 -4.31 9.01
CA VAL A 82 3.74 -5.09 7.78
C VAL A 82 2.44 -5.05 7.00
N VAL A 83 2.50 -4.74 5.71
CA VAL A 83 1.34 -4.78 4.82
C VAL A 83 1.51 -5.90 3.81
N SER A 84 0.51 -6.78 3.72
CA SER A 84 0.44 -7.86 2.75
C SER A 84 -0.49 -7.48 1.60
N PHE A 85 -0.03 -7.76 0.38
CA PHE A 85 -0.73 -7.58 -0.89
C PHE A 85 -0.63 -8.90 -1.66
N GLY A 86 -1.66 -9.74 -1.60
CA GLY A 86 -1.57 -11.09 -2.16
C GLY A 86 -0.35 -11.86 -1.62
N ASP A 87 0.50 -12.35 -2.53
CA ASP A 87 1.74 -13.08 -2.25
C ASP A 87 2.94 -12.21 -1.80
N ARG A 88 2.76 -10.89 -1.69
CA ARG A 88 3.81 -9.93 -1.33
C ARG A 88 3.57 -9.28 0.01
N GLN A 89 4.66 -8.92 0.68
CA GLN A 89 4.64 -8.19 1.93
C GLN A 89 5.62 -7.02 1.88
N MET A 90 5.29 -5.95 2.60
CA MET A 90 6.11 -4.76 2.76
C MET A 90 6.18 -4.40 4.23
N SER A 91 7.37 -4.17 4.78
CA SER A 91 7.56 -3.67 6.13
C SER A 91 7.78 -2.16 6.16
N VAL A 92 7.15 -1.48 7.10
CA VAL A 92 7.36 -0.05 7.37
C VAL A 92 8.46 0.09 8.40
N ARG A 93 9.48 0.91 8.07
CA ARG A 93 10.54 1.29 9.00
C ARG A 93 10.71 2.80 8.99
N ARG A 94 10.88 3.40 10.17
CA ARG A 94 11.36 4.79 10.31
C ARG A 94 12.89 4.77 10.29
N GLU A 95 13.48 5.53 9.38
CA GLU A 95 14.90 5.85 9.46
C GLU A 95 15.08 6.90 10.57
N ALA A 96 16.09 6.68 11.42
CA ALA A 96 16.41 7.49 12.59
C ALA A 96 17.37 8.64 12.25
#